data_AF-A0A853BMI6-F1
#
_entry.id   AF-A0A853BMI6-F1
#
_cell.length_a   1.000
_cell.length_b   1.000
_cell.length_c   1.000
_cell.angle_alpha   90.00
_cell.angle_beta   90.00
_cell.angle_gamma   90.00
#
_symmetry.space_group_name_H-M   'P 1'
#
loop_
_entity.id
_entity.type
_entity.pdbx_description
1 polymer ?
#
loop_
_entity_poly.entity_id
_entity_poly.type
_entity_poly.pdbx_seq_one_letter_code
_entity_poly.pdbx_strand_id
1 'polypeptide(L)'
;MRYLPVELNGKPIGYVYVSTRTRRASFVRILSSQDNTAGFEAAMKWSERLERARRKPYLDKAVAEWIGAPQDEKAGRIPEGARFTTAESVEALTRLANPGYSKPPLPSASGYLPDGAPVDRPATAAPLDTWRTDDPDTYRMATDKPVLYLPVRAADGTLLGHLWASQADEDNAAGFARDTRADAAASRAAGVWLDRLNAYRRQGLAPREALQRVRAYPADPVAGAVPQDARAKEAGSSKELRLLGRR
;
A
#
# COMPACT_ATOMS: atom_id res chain seq x y z
N MET A 1 -0.18 -28.18 -9.85
CA MET A 1 0.07 -27.74 -8.46
C MET A 1 -0.80 -28.55 -7.50
N ARG A 2 -0.55 -28.51 -6.18
CA ARG A 2 -1.34 -29.24 -5.18
C ARG A 2 -1.99 -28.27 -4.19
N TYR A 3 -3.16 -28.60 -3.67
CA TYR A 3 -3.90 -27.74 -2.73
C TYR A 3 -4.61 -28.53 -1.64
N LEU A 4 -4.96 -27.83 -0.54
CA LEU A 4 -5.73 -28.32 0.60
C LEU A 4 -6.86 -27.33 0.91
N PRO A 5 -8.05 -27.81 1.33
CA PRO A 5 -9.13 -26.94 1.76
C PRO A 5 -8.81 -26.28 3.11
N VAL A 6 -9.37 -25.09 3.31
CA VAL A 6 -9.36 -24.37 4.58
C VAL A 6 -10.79 -24.06 4.99
N GLU A 7 -11.11 -24.37 6.24
CA GLU A 7 -12.42 -24.17 6.83
C GLU A 7 -12.35 -23.25 8.05
N LEU A 8 -13.36 -22.41 8.21
CA LEU A 8 -13.61 -21.64 9.41
C LEU A 8 -15.00 -22.00 9.94
N ASN A 9 -15.06 -22.49 11.18
CA ASN A 9 -16.31 -22.98 11.81
C ASN A 9 -17.03 -24.03 10.95
N GLY A 10 -16.25 -24.90 10.29
CA GLY A 10 -16.76 -25.96 9.41
C GLY A 10 -17.27 -25.49 8.05
N LYS A 11 -17.16 -24.20 7.72
CA LYS A 11 -17.49 -23.65 6.39
C LYS A 11 -16.20 -23.45 5.58
N PRO A 12 -16.16 -23.83 4.29
CA PRO A 12 -14.99 -23.61 3.45
C PRO A 12 -14.82 -22.10 3.19
N ILE A 13 -13.61 -21.61 3.43
CA ILE A 13 -13.24 -20.19 3.21
C ILE A 13 -12.16 -20.01 2.14
N GLY A 14 -11.51 -21.10 1.72
CA GLY A 14 -10.51 -21.08 0.66
C GLY A 14 -9.67 -22.34 0.57
N TYR A 15 -8.57 -22.22 -0.17
CA TYR A 15 -7.62 -23.30 -0.42
C TYR A 15 -6.19 -22.78 -0.28
N VAL A 16 -5.36 -23.47 0.49
CA VAL A 16 -3.91 -23.29 0.46
C VAL A 16 -3.36 -24.14 -0.67
N TYR A 17 -2.51 -23.58 -1.53
CA TYR A 17 -1.86 -24.34 -2.59
C TYR A 17 -0.34 -24.21 -2.55
N VAL A 18 0.33 -25.25 -3.05
CA VAL A 18 1.78 -25.35 -3.23
C VAL A 18 2.08 -25.77 -4.67
N SER A 19 3.01 -25.07 -5.30
CA SER A 19 3.54 -25.38 -6.62
C SER A 19 5.00 -25.81 -6.48
N THR A 20 5.27 -27.08 -6.76
CA THR A 20 6.63 -27.65 -6.73
C THR A 20 7.50 -27.10 -7.86
N ARG A 21 6.92 -26.88 -9.06
CA ARG A 21 7.64 -26.33 -10.23
C ARG A 21 8.14 -24.91 -9.99
N THR A 22 7.34 -24.06 -9.33
CA THR A 22 7.67 -22.64 -9.11
C THR A 22 8.09 -22.32 -7.69
N ARG A 23 8.14 -23.32 -6.79
CA ARG A 23 8.35 -23.15 -5.34
C ARG A 23 7.47 -22.07 -4.71
N ARG A 24 6.26 -21.90 -5.24
CA ARG A 24 5.28 -20.92 -4.74
C ARG A 24 4.27 -21.61 -3.84
N ALA A 25 3.81 -20.89 -2.83
CA ALA A 25 2.61 -21.24 -2.09
C ALA A 25 1.80 -20.00 -1.80
N SER A 26 0.48 -20.11 -1.88
CA SER A 26 -0.42 -19.01 -1.56
C SER A 26 -1.79 -19.56 -1.17
N PHE A 27 -2.71 -18.65 -0.92
CA PHE A 27 -4.07 -18.93 -0.50
C PHE A 27 -5.05 -18.35 -1.52
N VAL A 28 -5.97 -19.19 -2.02
CA VAL A 28 -7.09 -18.79 -2.87
C VAL A 28 -8.33 -18.75 -2.00
N ARG A 29 -8.92 -17.56 -1.87
CA ARG A 29 -10.15 -17.35 -1.10
C ARG A 29 -11.42 -17.70 -1.88
N ILE A 30 -12.44 -18.13 -1.17
CA ILE A 30 -13.83 -18.26 -1.66
C ILE A 30 -14.54 -16.93 -1.38
N LEU A 31 -14.81 -16.17 -2.44
CA LEU A 31 -15.37 -14.81 -2.43
C LEU A 31 -16.87 -14.79 -2.09
N SER A 32 -17.58 -15.89 -2.36
CA SER A 32 -19.01 -16.04 -2.04
C SER A 32 -19.28 -16.45 -0.59
N SER A 33 -18.24 -16.60 0.23
CA SER A 33 -18.43 -16.87 1.67
C SER A 33 -19.16 -15.67 2.29
N GLN A 34 -20.13 -15.94 3.17
CA GLN A 34 -21.09 -14.97 3.74
C GLN A 34 -20.42 -13.75 4.40
N ASP A 35 -19.13 -13.84 4.72
CA ASP A 35 -18.31 -12.74 5.22
C ASP A 35 -16.98 -12.67 4.45
N ASN A 36 -16.93 -11.77 3.46
CA ASN A 36 -15.71 -11.50 2.69
C ASN A 36 -14.59 -10.91 3.57
N THR A 37 -14.91 -10.36 4.75
CA THR A 37 -13.94 -9.89 5.74
C THR A 37 -13.15 -11.06 6.30
N ALA A 38 -13.82 -12.13 6.73
CA ALA A 38 -13.18 -13.35 7.22
C ALA A 38 -12.26 -13.98 6.15
N GLY A 39 -12.71 -14.05 4.90
CA GLY A 39 -11.89 -14.54 3.79
C GLY A 39 -10.64 -13.69 3.53
N PHE A 40 -10.73 -12.37 3.74
CA PHE A 40 -9.60 -11.45 3.63
C PHE A 40 -8.63 -11.57 4.81
N GLU A 41 -9.12 -11.61 6.04
CA GLU A 41 -8.28 -11.82 7.25
C GLU A 41 -7.55 -13.16 7.19
N ALA A 42 -8.23 -14.22 6.74
CA ALA A 42 -7.62 -15.52 6.52
C ALA A 42 -6.49 -15.44 5.48
N ALA A 43 -6.70 -14.72 4.37
CA ALA A 43 -5.67 -14.55 3.34
C ALA A 43 -4.41 -13.88 3.89
N MET A 44 -4.55 -12.87 4.75
CA MET A 44 -3.41 -12.21 5.41
C MET A 44 -2.64 -13.19 6.31
N LYS A 45 -3.35 -13.92 7.17
CA LYS A 45 -2.73 -14.90 8.09
C LYS A 45 -2.07 -16.06 7.35
N TRP A 46 -2.71 -16.59 6.32
CA TRP A 46 -2.13 -17.65 5.51
C TRP A 46 -0.92 -17.17 4.71
N SER A 47 -0.93 -15.94 4.20
CA SER A 47 0.25 -15.34 3.56
C SER A 47 1.43 -15.30 4.53
N GLU A 48 1.25 -14.83 5.77
CA GLU A 48 2.31 -14.81 6.79
C GLU A 48 2.85 -16.22 7.10
N ARG A 49 1.95 -17.19 7.31
CA ARG A 49 2.32 -18.59 7.58
C ARG A 49 3.12 -19.20 6.43
N LEU A 50 2.67 -18.98 5.20
CA LEU A 50 3.31 -19.52 4.01
C LEU A 50 4.65 -18.87 3.71
N GLU A 51 4.82 -17.57 3.96
CA GLU A 51 6.13 -16.90 3.86
C GLU A 51 7.13 -17.46 4.86
N ARG A 52 6.70 -17.76 6.10
CA ARG A 52 7.56 -18.46 7.08
C ARG A 52 7.91 -19.87 6.60
N ALA A 53 6.93 -20.61 6.08
CA ALA A 53 7.12 -21.97 5.59
C ALA A 53 8.04 -22.04 4.36
N ARG A 54 8.04 -21.04 3.48
CA ARG A 54 8.92 -20.94 2.30
C ARG A 54 10.41 -20.94 2.65
N ARG A 55 10.77 -20.59 3.88
CA ARG A 55 12.16 -20.64 4.37
C ARG A 55 12.62 -22.08 4.68
N LYS A 56 11.70 -23.05 4.75
CA LYS A 56 12.01 -24.47 4.98
C LYS A 56 12.28 -25.18 3.63
N PRO A 57 13.17 -26.19 3.61
CA PRO A 57 13.55 -26.90 2.37
C PRO A 57 12.44 -27.79 1.75
N TYR A 58 11.29 -27.96 2.40
CA TYR A 58 10.18 -28.79 1.91
C TYR A 58 8.83 -28.12 2.21
N LEU A 59 8.38 -27.24 1.31
CA LEU A 59 7.19 -26.41 1.50
C LEU A 59 5.89 -27.24 1.59
N ASP A 60 5.82 -28.36 0.89
CA ASP A 60 4.70 -29.28 0.96
C ASP A 60 4.61 -30.02 2.30
N LYS A 61 5.75 -30.47 2.85
CA LYS A 61 5.81 -31.03 4.21
C LYS A 61 5.45 -29.97 5.26
N ALA A 62 5.96 -28.75 5.10
CA ALA A 62 5.65 -27.64 6.00
C ALA A 62 4.16 -27.27 6.01
N VAL A 63 3.48 -27.36 4.85
CA VAL A 63 2.03 -27.15 4.77
C VAL A 63 1.26 -28.36 5.32
N ALA A 64 1.76 -29.57 5.13
CA ALA A 64 1.15 -30.79 5.67
C ALA A 64 1.14 -30.83 7.21
N GLU A 65 2.11 -30.18 7.87
CA GLU A 65 2.15 -30.03 9.34
C GLU A 65 0.89 -29.34 9.91
N TRP A 66 0.13 -28.61 9.09
CA TRP A 66 -1.07 -27.89 9.53
C TRP A 66 -2.38 -28.70 9.35
N ILE A 67 -2.32 -29.89 8.77
CA ILE A 67 -3.48 -30.78 8.62
C ILE A 67 -3.92 -31.23 10.02
N GLY A 68 -5.18 -30.97 10.39
CA GLY A 68 -5.72 -31.31 11.70
C GLY A 68 -5.24 -30.40 12.85
N ALA A 69 -4.46 -29.35 12.56
CA ALA A 69 -4.10 -28.37 13.58
C ALA A 69 -5.34 -27.66 14.12
N PRO A 70 -5.33 -27.21 15.40
CA PRO A 70 -6.44 -26.44 15.99
C PRO A 70 -6.83 -25.24 15.13
N GLN A 71 -8.14 -24.94 15.13
CA GLN A 71 -8.66 -23.81 14.38
C GLN A 71 -8.15 -22.48 14.91
N ASP A 72 -7.60 -21.68 14.01
CA ASP A 72 -7.30 -20.27 14.26
C ASP A 72 -8.56 -19.43 14.02
N GLU A 73 -8.82 -18.48 14.91
CA GLU A 73 -10.02 -17.62 14.87
C GLU A 73 -10.19 -16.89 13.54
N LYS A 74 -9.08 -16.51 12.89
CA LYS A 74 -9.08 -15.75 11.63
C LYS A 74 -8.70 -16.58 10.42
N ALA A 75 -7.71 -17.46 10.57
CA ALA A 75 -7.19 -18.26 9.47
C ALA A 75 -7.99 -19.55 9.23
N GLY A 76 -8.84 -19.96 10.17
CA GLY A 76 -9.48 -21.25 10.14
C GLY A 76 -8.48 -22.40 10.38
N ARG A 77 -8.83 -23.59 9.89
CA ARG A 77 -8.00 -24.80 9.93
C ARG A 77 -7.97 -25.49 8.57
N ILE A 78 -6.97 -26.35 8.39
CA ILE A 78 -7.04 -27.42 7.39
C ILE A 78 -7.68 -28.63 8.10
N PRO A 79 -8.79 -29.18 7.59
CA PRO A 79 -9.51 -30.28 8.24
C PRO A 79 -8.60 -31.49 8.52
N GLU A 80 -8.91 -32.21 9.60
CA GLU A 80 -8.26 -33.49 9.87
C GLU A 80 -8.54 -34.47 8.72
N GLY A 81 -7.51 -35.22 8.32
CA GLY A 81 -7.61 -36.16 7.20
C GLY A 81 -7.67 -35.51 5.81
N ALA A 82 -7.59 -34.18 5.70
CA ALA A 82 -7.48 -33.51 4.40
C ALA A 82 -6.25 -34.01 3.63
N ARG A 83 -6.44 -34.30 2.34
CA ARG A 83 -5.38 -34.77 1.44
C ARG A 83 -5.12 -33.76 0.35
N PHE A 84 -3.87 -33.68 -0.08
CA PHE A 84 -3.53 -32.83 -1.21
C PHE A 84 -4.26 -33.29 -2.47
N THR A 85 -5.04 -32.38 -3.05
CA THR A 85 -5.65 -32.53 -4.37
C THR A 85 -4.81 -31.79 -5.40
N THR A 86 -4.91 -32.16 -6.68
CA THR A 86 -4.21 -31.49 -7.77
C THR A 86 -5.12 -30.52 -8.51
N ALA A 87 -4.53 -29.41 -8.97
CA ALA A 87 -5.14 -28.49 -9.91
C ALA A 87 -4.09 -28.10 -10.97
N GLU A 88 -4.56 -27.85 -12.19
CA GLU A 88 -3.70 -27.59 -13.35
C GLU A 88 -3.01 -26.22 -13.24
N SER A 89 -3.73 -25.20 -12.77
CA SER A 89 -3.24 -23.82 -12.64
C SER A 89 -3.94 -23.07 -11.52
N VAL A 90 -3.31 -21.99 -11.03
CA VAL A 90 -3.91 -21.09 -10.02
C VAL A 90 -5.26 -20.57 -10.49
N GLU A 91 -5.41 -20.33 -11.79
CA GLU A 91 -6.65 -19.92 -12.41
C GLU A 91 -7.73 -21.02 -12.34
N ALA A 92 -7.39 -22.27 -12.60
CA ALA A 92 -8.32 -23.41 -12.43
C ALA A 92 -8.78 -23.55 -10.97
N LEU A 93 -7.87 -23.38 -10.00
CA LEU A 93 -8.22 -23.37 -8.58
C LEU A 93 -9.07 -22.15 -8.19
N THR A 94 -8.84 -21.00 -8.82
CA THR A 94 -9.63 -19.78 -8.60
C THR A 94 -11.06 -19.95 -9.12
N ARG A 95 -11.23 -20.56 -10.29
CA ARG A 95 -12.55 -20.93 -10.85
C ARG A 95 -13.27 -21.95 -9.98
N LEU A 96 -12.54 -22.94 -9.46
CA LEU A 96 -13.10 -23.92 -8.52
C LEU A 96 -13.62 -23.25 -7.25
N ALA A 97 -12.82 -22.35 -6.66
CA ALA A 97 -13.19 -21.62 -5.45
C ALA A 97 -14.30 -20.59 -5.68
N ASN A 98 -14.42 -20.06 -6.90
CA ASN A 98 -15.31 -18.95 -7.22
C ASN A 98 -16.03 -19.21 -8.55
N PRO A 99 -16.98 -20.15 -8.59
CA PRO A 99 -17.76 -20.43 -9.79
C PRO A 99 -18.52 -19.16 -10.22
N GLY A 100 -18.42 -18.81 -11.50
CA GLY A 100 -19.05 -17.60 -12.04
C GLY A 100 -18.29 -16.28 -11.80
N TYR A 101 -17.22 -16.29 -11.00
CA TYR A 101 -16.34 -15.12 -10.88
C TYR A 101 -15.46 -15.00 -12.12
N SER A 102 -15.65 -13.93 -12.89
CA SER A 102 -14.68 -13.45 -13.86
C SER A 102 -13.86 -12.34 -13.22
N LYS A 103 -12.53 -12.41 -13.37
CA LYS A 103 -11.70 -11.25 -13.07
C LYS A 103 -12.17 -10.14 -14.02
N PRO A 104 -12.51 -8.93 -13.52
CA PRO A 104 -12.85 -7.83 -14.42
C PRO A 104 -11.71 -7.67 -15.43
N PRO A 105 -12.04 -7.44 -16.72
CA PRO A 105 -11.01 -7.25 -17.72
C PRO A 105 -10.07 -6.17 -17.21
N LEU A 106 -8.77 -6.48 -17.20
CA LEU A 106 -7.80 -5.40 -17.11
C LEU A 106 -8.10 -4.47 -18.30
N PRO A 107 -8.06 -3.14 -18.12
CA PRO A 107 -8.15 -2.25 -19.26
C PRO A 107 -7.12 -2.71 -20.29
N SER A 108 -7.54 -2.79 -21.56
CA SER A 108 -6.69 -3.30 -22.62
C SER A 108 -5.38 -2.52 -22.64
N ALA A 109 -4.25 -3.24 -22.71
CA ALA A 109 -2.92 -2.63 -22.79
C ALA A 109 -2.86 -1.59 -23.94
N SER A 110 -3.50 -1.86 -25.08
CA SER A 110 -3.78 -0.82 -26.06
C SER A 110 -5.09 -0.11 -25.71
N GLY A 111 -5.04 1.05 -25.08
CA GLY A 111 -6.22 1.88 -24.90
C GLY A 111 -5.92 3.10 -24.06
N TYR A 112 -6.65 4.18 -24.30
CA TYR A 112 -6.69 5.31 -23.40
C TYR A 112 -7.85 5.09 -22.42
N LEU A 113 -7.69 5.53 -21.17
CA LEU A 113 -8.75 5.68 -20.18
C LEU A 113 -9.86 6.58 -20.74
N PRO A 114 -11.07 6.55 -20.15
CA PRO A 114 -12.21 7.35 -20.62
C PRO A 114 -11.94 8.86 -20.65
N ASP A 115 -10.98 9.33 -19.86
CA ASP A 115 -10.50 10.73 -19.81
C ASP A 115 -9.39 11.03 -20.83
N GLY A 116 -9.01 10.06 -21.66
CA GLY A 116 -7.97 10.20 -22.66
C GLY A 116 -6.55 9.99 -22.14
N ALA A 117 -6.36 9.51 -20.89
CA ALA A 117 -5.04 9.17 -20.39
C ALA A 117 -4.60 7.77 -20.88
N PRO A 118 -3.39 7.57 -21.43
CA PRO A 118 -3.00 6.26 -21.96
C PRO A 118 -2.92 5.21 -20.84
N VAL A 119 -3.52 4.03 -21.06
CA VAL A 119 -3.47 2.89 -20.13
C VAL A 119 -2.07 2.28 -20.09
N ASP A 120 -1.39 2.27 -21.25
CA ASP A 120 0.02 1.89 -21.35
C ASP A 120 0.94 3.11 -21.30
N ARG A 121 2.00 2.95 -20.52
CA ARG A 121 3.11 3.89 -20.45
C ARG A 121 3.70 4.07 -21.86
N PRO A 122 3.88 5.29 -22.39
CA PRO A 122 4.46 5.47 -23.72
C PRO A 122 5.84 4.79 -23.78
N ALA A 123 6.19 4.18 -24.92
CA ALA A 123 7.47 3.50 -25.11
C ALA A 123 8.70 4.42 -24.91
N THR A 124 8.49 5.74 -24.88
CA THR A 124 9.49 6.77 -24.54
C THR A 124 9.70 6.93 -23.04
N ALA A 125 8.88 6.31 -22.21
CA ALA A 125 9.03 6.40 -20.78
C ALA A 125 10.17 5.51 -20.31
N ALA A 126 11.07 6.10 -19.52
CA ALA A 126 12.28 5.45 -19.05
C ALA A 126 12.01 4.07 -18.40
N PRO A 127 12.84 3.06 -18.64
CA PRO A 127 12.59 1.71 -18.17
C PRO A 127 12.46 1.61 -16.63
N LEU A 128 11.66 0.63 -16.18
CA LEU A 128 11.29 0.40 -14.77
C LEU A 128 12.43 -0.19 -13.93
N ASP A 129 13.57 -0.51 -14.54
CA ASP A 129 14.82 -0.87 -13.88
C ASP A 129 15.43 0.30 -13.09
N THR A 130 14.94 1.51 -13.32
CA THR A 130 15.10 2.63 -12.42
C THR A 130 13.87 2.79 -11.53
N TRP A 131 13.83 2.08 -10.39
CA TRP A 131 13.24 2.67 -9.19
C TRP A 131 14.10 3.87 -8.78
N ARG A 132 14.13 4.92 -9.61
CA ARG A 132 14.48 6.23 -9.15
C ARG A 132 13.34 6.63 -8.24
N THR A 133 13.62 6.61 -6.93
CA THR A 133 12.97 7.49 -5.95
C THR A 133 13.11 8.97 -6.30
N ASP A 134 13.83 9.26 -7.39
CA ASP A 134 14.26 10.55 -7.88
C ASP A 134 13.50 10.82 -9.19
N ASP A 135 12.17 10.80 -9.11
CA ASP A 135 11.35 11.33 -10.18
C ASP A 135 11.73 12.81 -10.37
N PRO A 136 12.14 13.25 -11.57
CA PRO A 136 12.53 14.64 -11.78
C PRO A 136 11.40 15.64 -11.48
N ASP A 137 10.15 15.18 -11.51
CA ASP A 137 8.96 16.01 -11.31
C ASP A 137 8.43 15.97 -9.87
N THR A 138 8.98 15.10 -9.00
CA THR A 138 8.59 15.04 -7.59
C THR A 138 9.80 15.12 -6.64
N TYR A 139 9.55 15.53 -5.40
CA TYR A 139 10.57 15.43 -4.37
C TYR A 139 10.60 14.01 -3.81
N ARG A 140 11.76 13.59 -3.28
CA ARG A 140 11.82 12.35 -2.50
C ARG A 140 10.85 12.44 -1.32
N MET A 141 9.96 11.45 -1.22
CA MET A 141 8.90 11.42 -0.20
C MET A 141 9.38 10.93 1.17
N ALA A 142 10.66 10.58 1.30
CA ALA A 142 11.27 10.12 2.53
C ALA A 142 12.75 10.52 2.57
N THR A 143 13.20 10.82 3.78
CA THR A 143 14.59 11.06 4.12
C THR A 143 14.87 10.70 5.57
N ASP A 144 16.09 10.23 5.82
CA ASP A 144 16.66 10.00 7.14
C ASP A 144 17.52 11.19 7.61
N LYS A 145 17.63 12.25 6.79
CA LYS A 145 18.29 13.50 7.14
C LYS A 145 17.33 14.46 7.87
N PRO A 146 17.85 15.46 8.62
CA PRO A 146 17.03 16.46 9.28
C PRO A 146 16.10 17.20 8.31
N VAL A 147 14.87 17.46 8.77
CA VAL A 147 13.83 18.16 8.01
C VAL A 147 13.35 19.40 8.76
N LEU A 148 12.99 20.43 8.00
CA LEU A 148 12.19 21.55 8.48
C LEU A 148 10.73 21.26 8.20
N TYR A 149 9.83 21.65 9.11
CA TYR A 149 8.40 21.45 8.93
C TYR A 149 7.55 22.61 9.44
N LEU A 150 6.38 22.76 8.82
CA LEU A 150 5.36 23.77 9.13
C LEU A 150 4.00 23.11 9.32
N PRO A 151 3.21 23.54 10.33
CA PRO A 151 1.87 23.02 10.52
C PRO A 151 0.92 23.51 9.43
N VAL A 152 0.01 22.65 9.02
CA VAL A 152 -1.11 22.97 8.14
C VAL A 152 -2.40 22.81 8.92
N ARG A 153 -3.22 23.86 8.94
CA ARG A 153 -4.48 23.90 9.70
C ARG A 153 -5.67 24.18 8.78
N ALA A 154 -6.79 23.52 9.07
CA ALA A 154 -8.08 23.86 8.50
C ALA A 154 -8.57 25.22 9.03
N ALA A 155 -9.65 25.74 8.44
CA ALA A 155 -10.24 27.03 8.81
C ALA A 155 -10.72 27.10 10.27
N ASP A 156 -11.12 25.95 10.83
CA ASP A 156 -11.52 25.79 12.23
C ASP A 156 -10.34 25.64 13.20
N GLY A 157 -9.10 25.70 12.70
CA GLY A 157 -7.88 25.52 13.48
C GLY A 157 -7.42 24.07 13.64
N THR A 158 -8.18 23.09 13.14
CA THR A 158 -7.82 21.66 13.22
C THR A 158 -6.49 21.39 12.52
N LEU A 159 -5.58 20.66 13.17
CA LEU A 159 -4.30 20.26 12.58
C LEU A 159 -4.52 19.15 11.55
N LEU A 160 -4.23 19.43 10.29
CA LEU A 160 -4.34 18.45 9.19
C LEU A 160 -3.04 17.67 9.00
N GLY A 161 -1.91 18.27 9.39
CA GLY A 161 -0.59 17.67 9.29
C GLY A 161 0.52 18.72 9.20
N HIS A 162 1.66 18.29 8.69
CA HIS A 162 2.85 19.12 8.55
C HIS A 162 3.45 19.00 7.15
N LEU A 163 3.65 20.15 6.50
CA LEU A 163 4.50 20.26 5.32
C LEU A 163 5.95 20.21 5.77
N TRP A 164 6.81 19.52 5.04
CA TRP A 164 8.21 19.40 5.40
C TRP A 164 9.14 19.37 4.19
N ALA A 165 10.38 19.77 4.40
CA ALA A 165 11.48 19.74 3.44
C ALA A 165 12.79 19.35 4.13
N SER A 166 13.63 18.59 3.44
CA SER A 166 14.99 18.28 3.89
C SER A 166 15.82 19.54 4.03
N GLN A 167 16.66 19.57 5.06
CA GLN A 167 17.62 20.65 5.26
C GLN A 167 18.81 20.56 4.30
N ALA A 168 19.11 19.35 3.81
CA ALA A 168 20.21 19.07 2.91
C ALA A 168 19.75 19.22 1.45
N ASP A 169 20.32 20.17 0.73
CA ASP A 169 19.88 20.49 -0.64
C ASP A 169 20.09 19.30 -1.61
N GLU A 170 21.15 18.51 -1.41
CA GLU A 170 21.46 17.35 -2.25
C GLU A 170 20.49 16.17 -2.04
N ASP A 171 19.70 16.19 -0.97
CA ASP A 171 18.75 15.14 -0.65
C ASP A 171 17.42 15.28 -1.40
N ASN A 172 17.10 16.51 -1.82
CA ASN A 172 15.93 16.83 -2.65
C ASN A 172 14.61 16.19 -2.16
N ALA A 173 14.37 16.19 -0.85
CA ALA A 173 13.22 15.55 -0.22
C ALA A 173 12.24 16.57 0.39
N ALA A 174 10.94 16.38 0.14
CA ALA A 174 9.86 17.18 0.72
C ALA A 174 8.57 16.38 0.70
N GLY A 175 7.61 16.76 1.53
CA GLY A 175 6.32 16.11 1.52
C GLY A 175 5.34 16.63 2.57
N PHE A 176 4.32 15.82 2.81
CA PHE A 176 3.28 16.09 3.79
C PHE A 176 3.14 14.92 4.77
N ALA A 177 3.32 15.21 6.06
CA ALA A 177 3.09 14.26 7.14
C ALA A 177 1.71 14.50 7.74
N ARG A 178 0.77 13.59 7.47
CA ARG A 178 -0.63 13.66 7.93
C ARG A 178 -0.75 13.56 9.45
N ASP A 179 -1.68 14.32 10.01
CA ASP A 179 -2.18 14.08 11.37
C ASP A 179 -3.25 12.97 11.32
N THR A 180 -3.09 11.92 12.13
CA THR A 180 -4.01 10.77 12.09
C THR A 180 -5.36 11.03 12.74
N ARG A 181 -5.50 12.06 13.59
CA ARG A 181 -6.80 12.41 14.20
C ARG A 181 -7.76 13.05 13.20
N ALA A 182 -7.21 13.74 12.20
CA ALA A 182 -8.00 14.38 11.14
C ALA A 182 -8.31 13.43 9.97
N ASP A 183 -7.79 12.19 9.99
CA ASP A 183 -8.09 11.06 9.10
C ASP A 183 -8.39 11.43 7.62
N ALA A 184 -9.67 11.42 7.22
CA ALA A 184 -10.10 11.71 5.85
C ALA A 184 -9.81 13.15 5.42
N ALA A 185 -9.87 14.14 6.34
CA ALA A 185 -9.51 15.52 6.05
C ALA A 185 -8.00 15.67 5.83
N ALA A 186 -7.18 15.03 6.67
CA ALA A 186 -5.72 15.01 6.49
C ALA A 186 -5.31 14.31 5.19
N SER A 187 -6.03 13.28 4.77
CA SER A 187 -5.78 12.56 3.52
C SER A 187 -6.10 13.41 2.28
N ARG A 188 -7.23 14.12 2.29
CA ARG A 188 -7.56 15.07 1.20
C ARG A 188 -6.56 16.23 1.13
N ALA A 189 -6.19 16.80 2.28
CA ALA A 189 -5.19 17.86 2.35
C ALA A 189 -3.83 17.41 1.83
N ALA A 190 -3.40 16.18 2.15
CA ALA A 190 -2.15 15.62 1.66
C ALA A 190 -2.09 15.58 0.14
N GLY A 191 -3.17 15.19 -0.55
CA GLY A 191 -3.21 15.18 -2.02
C GLY A 191 -2.94 16.57 -2.61
N VAL A 192 -3.70 17.58 -2.17
CA VAL A 192 -3.55 18.95 -2.66
C VAL A 192 -2.15 19.52 -2.40
N TRP A 193 -1.58 19.26 -1.22
CA TRP A 193 -0.24 19.73 -0.89
C TRP A 193 0.87 19.02 -1.65
N LEU A 194 0.74 17.71 -1.89
CA LEU A 194 1.68 16.97 -2.72
C LEU A 194 1.65 17.46 -4.17
N ASP A 195 0.47 17.76 -4.72
CA ASP A 195 0.34 18.33 -6.06
C ASP A 195 1.04 19.70 -6.17
N ARG A 196 0.89 20.55 -5.15
CA ARG A 196 1.59 21.86 -5.07
C ARG A 196 3.10 21.69 -4.99
N LEU A 197 3.59 20.75 -4.18
CA LEU A 197 5.03 20.45 -4.08
C LEU A 197 5.57 19.92 -5.40
N ASN A 198 4.85 19.04 -6.09
CA ASN A 198 5.22 18.54 -7.41
C ASN A 198 5.24 19.66 -8.46
N ALA A 199 4.29 20.61 -8.40
CA ALA A 199 4.33 21.80 -9.25
C ALA A 199 5.60 22.65 -9.03
N TYR A 200 6.03 22.84 -7.77
CA TYR A 200 7.28 23.53 -7.46
C TYR A 200 8.52 22.76 -7.92
N ARG A 201 8.52 21.44 -7.76
CA ARG A 201 9.62 20.60 -8.23
C ARG A 201 9.78 20.68 -9.76
N ARG A 202 8.67 20.65 -10.50
CA ARG A 202 8.65 20.83 -11.97
C ARG A 202 9.14 22.21 -12.42
N GLN A 203 8.98 23.23 -11.57
CA GLN A 203 9.56 24.55 -11.78
C GLN A 203 11.05 24.63 -11.35
N GLY A 204 11.64 23.53 -10.88
CA GLY A 204 13.05 23.46 -10.50
C GLY A 204 13.36 24.01 -9.10
N LEU A 205 12.36 24.27 -8.27
CA LEU A 205 12.58 24.81 -6.93
C LEU A 205 13.21 23.77 -6.00
N ALA A 206 14.11 24.22 -5.14
CA ALA A 206 14.63 23.37 -4.07
C ALA A 206 13.55 23.13 -2.98
N PRO A 207 13.61 21.99 -2.25
CA PRO A 207 12.66 21.66 -1.19
C PRO A 207 12.41 22.80 -0.18
N ARG A 208 13.48 23.46 0.26
CA ARG A 208 13.41 24.54 1.26
C ARG A 208 12.73 25.80 0.71
N GLU A 209 12.99 26.11 -0.55
CA GLU A 209 12.34 27.23 -1.23
C GLU A 209 10.85 26.96 -1.46
N ALA A 210 10.50 25.71 -1.81
CA ALA A 210 9.11 25.28 -1.90
C ALA A 210 8.41 25.43 -0.54
N LEU A 211 9.05 25.00 0.56
CA LEU A 211 8.53 25.15 1.93
C LEU A 211 8.35 26.62 2.37
N GLN A 212 9.15 27.54 1.84
CA GLN A 212 8.94 28.98 2.09
C GLN A 212 7.74 29.50 1.28
N ARG A 213 7.63 29.11 0.01
CA ARG A 213 6.55 29.56 -0.88
C ARG A 213 5.17 29.06 -0.48
N VAL A 214 5.06 27.93 0.23
CA VAL A 214 3.74 27.42 0.66
C VAL A 214 2.98 28.39 1.58
N ARG A 215 3.68 29.31 2.25
CA ARG A 215 3.07 30.34 3.11
C ARG A 215 2.29 31.41 2.33
N ALA A 216 2.56 31.54 1.04
CA ALA A 216 1.87 32.48 0.18
C ALA A 216 0.51 31.95 -0.30
N TYR A 217 0.21 30.65 -0.12
CA TYR A 217 -1.10 30.13 -0.48
C TYR A 217 -2.17 30.66 0.48
N PRO A 218 -3.31 31.14 -0.05
CA PRO A 218 -4.47 31.45 0.78
C PRO A 218 -5.01 30.18 1.44
N ALA A 219 -5.85 30.36 2.45
CA ALA A 219 -6.58 29.26 3.07
C ALA A 219 -7.40 28.51 2.02
N ASP A 220 -7.13 27.21 1.91
CA ASP A 220 -7.84 26.30 1.03
C ASP A 220 -8.93 25.55 1.83
N PRO A 221 -10.17 25.46 1.33
CA PRO A 221 -11.26 24.78 2.06
C PRO A 221 -11.00 23.27 2.26
N VAL A 222 -10.15 22.66 1.43
CA VAL A 222 -9.79 21.24 1.51
C VAL A 222 -8.42 21.05 2.14
N ALA A 223 -7.44 21.86 1.75
CA ALA A 223 -6.04 21.69 2.16
C ALA A 223 -5.64 22.52 3.38
N GLY A 224 -6.49 23.44 3.83
CA GLY A 224 -6.15 24.40 4.87
C GLY A 224 -5.08 25.38 4.43
N ALA A 225 -4.39 25.98 5.39
CA ALA A 225 -3.23 26.85 5.17
C ALA A 225 -2.16 26.63 6.21
N VAL A 226 -0.95 27.07 5.87
CA VAL A 226 0.12 27.30 6.85
C VAL A 226 -0.15 28.65 7.52
N PRO A 227 -0.29 28.73 8.85
CA PRO A 227 -0.45 30.01 9.54
C PRO A 227 0.73 30.96 9.24
N GLN A 228 0.46 32.24 8.99
CA GLN A 228 1.51 33.19 8.57
C GLN A 228 2.61 33.35 9.63
N ASP A 229 2.24 33.28 10.90
CA ASP A 229 3.11 33.39 12.08
C ASP A 229 3.78 32.05 12.48
N ALA A 230 3.40 30.93 11.85
CA ALA A 230 3.96 29.62 12.18
C ALA A 230 5.48 29.65 11.98
N ARG A 231 6.26 29.22 12.96
CA ARG A 231 7.71 29.08 12.81
C ARG A 231 8.04 27.67 12.30
N ALA A 232 9.01 27.58 11.38
CA ALA A 232 9.52 26.29 10.95
C ALA A 232 10.18 25.61 12.15
N LYS A 233 9.86 24.34 12.35
CA LYS A 233 10.43 23.49 13.38
C LYS A 233 11.28 22.41 12.74
N GLU A 234 12.15 21.79 13.52
CA GLU A 234 13.06 20.74 13.04
C GLU A 234 12.67 19.37 13.59
N ALA A 235 12.88 18.35 12.77
CA ALA A 235 12.86 16.94 13.16
C ALA A 235 14.08 16.24 12.56
N GLY A 236 14.57 15.19 13.20
CA GLY A 236 15.76 14.45 12.74
C GLY A 236 15.53 13.65 11.46
N SER A 237 14.28 13.36 11.10
CA SER A 237 13.92 12.69 9.84
C SER A 237 12.46 12.87 9.44
N SER A 238 12.14 12.58 8.18
CA SER A 238 10.74 12.46 7.71
C SER A 238 9.95 11.35 8.42
N LYS A 239 10.64 10.32 8.94
CA LYS A 239 10.04 9.23 9.71
C LYS A 239 9.63 9.70 11.09
N GLU A 240 10.49 10.45 11.77
CA GLU A 240 10.19 11.05 13.08
C GLU A 240 8.98 11.98 12.99
N LEU A 241 8.93 12.83 11.97
CA LEU A 241 7.78 13.72 11.77
C LEU A 241 6.47 12.97 11.56
N ARG A 242 6.48 11.84 10.83
CA ARG A 242 5.30 10.97 10.68
C ARG A 242 4.86 10.33 11.99
N LEU A 243 5.78 10.13 12.94
CA LEU A 243 5.43 9.65 14.28
C LEU A 243 4.82 10.76 15.15
N LEU A 244 5.22 12.02 14.95
CA LEU A 244 4.56 13.17 15.61
C LEU A 244 3.11 13.32 15.18
N GLY A 245 2.79 13.07 13.91
CA GLY A 245 1.41 13.10 13.40
C GLY A 245 0.53 11.92 13.88
N ARG A 246 1.12 10.92 14.54
CA ARG A 246 0.42 9.83 15.26
C ARG A 246 0.29 10.10 16.76
N ARG A 247 0.94 11.17 17.20
CA ARG A 247 0.71 11.95 18.41
C ARG A 247 -0.67 11.82 18.95
#